data_AF-A0ABD3TJN9-F1
#
_entry.id   AF-A0ABD3TJN9-F1
#
_cell.length_a   1.000
_cell.length_b   1.000
_cell.length_c   1.000
_cell.angle_alpha   90.00
_cell.angle_beta   90.00
_cell.angle_gamma   90.00
#
_symmetry.space_group_name_H-M   'P 1'
#
loop_
_entity.id
_entity.type
_entity.pdbx_description
1 polymer ?
#
loop_
_entity_poly.entity_id
_entity_poly.type
_entity_poly.pdbx_seq_one_letter_code
_entity_poly.pdbx_strand_id
1 'polypeptide(L)'
;MAKIFGTGGITNANTTIDFDSRSEDLETIINQQHPTFAPYFISNLKPRLKKYVFEPSRNNIERVNWTNNNAESINNILKLSVDWKPKHTQDLINKLFSVTQLHFMDYRSALHDSGNYQLTKEENIYKIKDSVWRCKSEIDKTEIFAKFLKVIKRTQKSKYITSQDGKYTLINKARGTARKPGQRRRPVNKRTKKH
;
A
#
# COMPACT_ATOMS: atom_id res chain seq x y z
N MET A 1 -4.57 -28.66 -1.20
CA MET A 1 -4.46 -27.25 -1.64
C MET A 1 -3.21 -26.99 -2.49
N ALA A 2 -2.00 -27.33 -2.01
CA ALA A 2 -0.76 -27.07 -2.75
C ALA A 2 -0.70 -27.71 -4.16
N LYS A 3 -1.30 -28.89 -4.38
CA LYS A 3 -1.37 -29.52 -5.71
C LYS A 3 -2.39 -28.88 -6.67
N ILE A 4 -3.27 -28.00 -6.18
CA ILE A 4 -4.21 -27.26 -7.02
C ILE A 4 -3.65 -25.88 -7.36
N PHE A 5 -3.29 -25.10 -6.33
CA PHE A 5 -2.90 -23.69 -6.45
C PHE A 5 -1.43 -23.38 -6.14
N GLY A 6 -0.62 -24.39 -5.81
CA GLY A 6 0.80 -24.19 -5.50
C GLY A 6 1.66 -24.03 -6.76
N THR A 7 2.97 -23.83 -6.55
CA THR A 7 3.95 -23.65 -7.63
C THR A 7 4.01 -24.85 -8.59
N GLY A 8 3.78 -26.06 -8.09
CA GLY A 8 3.60 -27.29 -8.88
C GLY A 8 2.15 -27.69 -9.13
N GLY A 9 1.19 -26.80 -8.88
CA GLY A 9 -0.23 -27.10 -8.99
C GLY A 9 -0.74 -27.10 -10.43
N ILE A 10 -1.96 -27.63 -10.64
CA ILE A 10 -2.61 -27.65 -11.96
C ILE A 10 -2.84 -26.24 -12.53
N THR A 11 -3.10 -25.24 -11.68
CA THR A 11 -3.31 -23.86 -12.17
C THR A 11 -2.04 -23.18 -12.66
N ASN A 12 -0.87 -23.73 -12.34
CA ASN A 12 0.44 -23.22 -12.74
C ASN A 12 1.11 -24.14 -13.78
N ALA A 13 0.33 -24.93 -14.52
CA ALA A 13 0.83 -25.68 -15.65
C ALA A 13 1.22 -24.74 -16.80
N ASN A 14 2.30 -25.06 -17.51
CA ASN A 14 2.81 -24.18 -18.58
C ASN A 14 2.15 -24.46 -19.95
N THR A 15 1.68 -25.69 -20.15
CA THR A 15 1.07 -26.15 -21.40
C THR A 15 -0.24 -26.87 -21.12
N THR A 16 -1.10 -26.96 -22.14
CA THR A 16 -2.38 -27.68 -22.02
C THR A 16 -2.15 -29.16 -21.70
N ILE A 17 -1.11 -29.75 -22.27
CA ILE A 17 -0.70 -31.15 -22.03
C ILE A 17 -0.27 -31.31 -20.56
N ASP A 18 0.53 -30.37 -20.04
CA ASP A 18 0.98 -30.35 -18.64
C ASP A 18 -0.21 -30.14 -17.67
N PHE A 19 -1.20 -29.32 -18.04
CA PHE A 19 -2.43 -29.17 -17.26
C PHE A 19 -3.22 -30.48 -17.20
N ASP A 20 -3.45 -31.11 -18.35
CA ASP A 20 -4.25 -32.33 -18.42
C ASP A 20 -3.54 -33.48 -17.68
N SER A 21 -2.23 -33.66 -17.88
CA SER A 21 -1.41 -34.65 -17.16
C SER A 21 -1.42 -34.44 -15.64
N ARG A 22 -1.16 -33.21 -15.15
CA ARG A 22 -1.22 -32.94 -13.71
C ARG A 22 -2.64 -33.07 -13.15
N SER A 23 -3.67 -32.85 -13.97
CA SER A 23 -5.06 -33.04 -13.56
C SER A 23 -5.39 -34.51 -13.35
N GLU A 24 -4.89 -35.40 -14.22
CA GLU A 24 -5.08 -36.86 -14.11
C GLU A 24 -4.35 -37.43 -12.88
N ASP A 25 -3.13 -36.96 -12.63
CA ASP A 25 -2.39 -37.30 -11.41
C ASP A 25 -3.17 -36.87 -10.16
N LEU A 26 -3.74 -35.66 -10.19
CA LEU A 26 -4.52 -35.13 -9.09
C LEU A 26 -5.85 -35.89 -8.92
N GLU A 27 -6.51 -36.28 -10.01
CA GLU A 27 -7.72 -37.12 -9.97
C GLU A 27 -7.45 -38.47 -9.31
N THR A 28 -6.33 -39.11 -9.66
CA THR A 28 -5.91 -40.38 -9.06
C THR A 28 -5.73 -40.23 -7.55
N ILE A 29 -5.07 -39.16 -7.11
CA ILE A 29 -4.86 -38.87 -5.69
C ILE A 29 -6.19 -38.57 -4.98
N ILE A 30 -7.07 -37.77 -5.58
CA ILE A 30 -8.36 -37.42 -4.99
C ILE A 30 -9.26 -38.65 -4.90
N ASN A 31 -9.28 -39.52 -5.92
CA ASN A 31 -10.02 -40.78 -5.89
C ASN A 31 -9.55 -41.69 -4.75
N GLN A 32 -8.23 -41.73 -4.48
CA GLN A 32 -7.65 -42.55 -3.42
C GLN A 32 -7.89 -41.96 -2.02
N GLN A 33 -7.69 -40.65 -1.85
CA GLN A 33 -7.69 -40.01 -0.52
C GLN A 33 -9.05 -39.44 -0.12
N HIS A 34 -9.84 -38.97 -1.10
CA HIS A 34 -11.10 -38.25 -0.90
C HIS A 34 -12.15 -38.66 -1.93
N PRO A 35 -12.59 -39.94 -1.93
CA PRO A 35 -13.51 -40.47 -2.94
C PRO A 35 -14.85 -39.75 -2.98
N THR A 36 -15.32 -39.18 -1.86
CA THR A 36 -16.54 -38.36 -1.80
C THR A 36 -16.41 -37.03 -2.55
N PHE A 37 -15.20 -36.50 -2.68
CA PHE A 37 -14.92 -35.24 -3.38
C PHE A 37 -14.64 -35.43 -4.87
N ALA A 38 -14.22 -36.62 -5.29
CA ALA A 38 -13.84 -36.90 -6.68
C ALA A 38 -14.91 -36.55 -7.72
N PRO A 39 -16.21 -36.91 -7.53
CA PRO A 39 -17.25 -36.57 -8.50
C PRO A 39 -17.38 -35.06 -8.68
N TYR A 40 -17.30 -34.29 -7.58
CA TYR A 40 -17.36 -32.84 -7.61
C TYR A 40 -16.14 -32.24 -8.30
N PHE A 41 -14.94 -32.76 -8.02
CA PHE A 41 -13.71 -32.31 -8.66
C PHE A 41 -13.78 -32.46 -10.18
N ILE A 42 -14.13 -33.65 -10.66
CA ILE A 42 -14.15 -33.99 -12.10
C ILE A 42 -15.24 -33.20 -12.83
N SER A 43 -16.47 -33.21 -12.30
CA SER A 43 -17.63 -32.61 -13.00
C SER A 43 -17.69 -31.09 -12.91
N ASN A 44 -17.19 -30.48 -11.82
CA ASN A 44 -17.35 -29.06 -11.56
C ASN A 44 -16.03 -28.32 -11.47
N LEU A 45 -15.11 -28.75 -10.61
CA LEU A 45 -13.92 -27.95 -10.29
C LEU A 45 -12.90 -27.93 -11.43
N LYS A 46 -12.54 -29.10 -11.97
CA LYS A 46 -11.60 -29.25 -13.09
C LYS A 46 -11.99 -28.40 -14.31
N PRO A 47 -13.23 -28.48 -14.85
CA PRO A 47 -13.63 -27.66 -16.00
C PRO A 47 -13.66 -26.16 -15.66
N ARG A 48 -14.03 -25.78 -14.43
CA ARG A 48 -13.98 -24.37 -14.00
C ARG A 48 -12.55 -23.83 -13.92
N LEU A 49 -11.61 -24.61 -13.40
CA LEU A 49 -10.20 -24.22 -13.35
C LEU A 49 -9.60 -24.09 -14.74
N LYS A 50 -9.91 -25.04 -15.65
CA LYS A 50 -9.47 -24.95 -17.05
C LYS A 50 -9.98 -23.67 -17.72
N LYS A 51 -11.30 -23.44 -17.66
CA LYS A 51 -11.98 -22.31 -18.34
C LYS A 51 -11.69 -20.93 -17.74
N TYR A 52 -11.62 -20.82 -16.41
CA TYR A 52 -11.58 -19.53 -15.72
C TYR A 52 -10.21 -19.16 -15.14
N VAL A 53 -9.28 -20.11 -15.04
CA VAL A 53 -7.94 -19.86 -14.46
C VAL A 53 -6.84 -20.14 -15.48
N PHE A 54 -6.80 -21.34 -16.04
CA PHE A 54 -5.71 -21.78 -16.93
C PHE A 54 -5.78 -21.18 -18.35
N GLU A 55 -6.94 -21.22 -19.01
CA GLU A 55 -7.08 -20.63 -20.35
C GLU A 55 -6.89 -19.10 -20.37
N PRO A 56 -7.46 -18.32 -19.41
CA PRO A 56 -7.26 -16.87 -19.40
C PRO A 56 -5.82 -16.46 -19.11
N SER A 57 -5.09 -17.19 -18.26
CA SER A 57 -3.69 -16.87 -17.93
C SER A 57 -2.76 -17.02 -19.14
N ARG A 58 -3.01 -17.98 -20.05
CA ARG A 58 -2.22 -18.14 -21.28
C ARG A 58 -2.56 -17.13 -22.36
N ASN A 59 -3.81 -16.72 -22.45
CA ASN A 59 -4.25 -15.82 -23.52
C ASN A 59 -3.98 -14.34 -23.21
N ASN A 60 -3.32 -14.02 -22.07
CA ASN A 60 -3.18 -12.66 -21.53
C ASN A 60 -4.51 -11.90 -21.49
N ILE A 61 -5.63 -12.62 -21.43
CA ILE A 61 -6.95 -12.03 -21.27
C ILE A 61 -7.11 -11.85 -19.78
N GLU A 62 -6.61 -10.74 -19.25
CA GLU A 62 -7.05 -10.23 -17.96
C GLU A 62 -8.54 -9.95 -18.05
N ARG A 63 -9.37 -10.95 -17.76
CA ARG A 63 -10.79 -10.71 -17.56
C ARG A 63 -10.90 -9.98 -16.23
N VAL A 64 -11.03 -8.66 -16.32
CA VAL A 64 -11.57 -7.80 -15.28
C VAL A 64 -13.07 -8.10 -15.11
N ASN A 65 -13.43 -9.37 -14.92
CA ASN A 65 -14.71 -9.75 -14.35
C ASN A 65 -14.53 -9.78 -12.83
N TRP A 66 -14.02 -8.67 -12.29
CA TRP A 66 -13.96 -8.47 -10.86
C TRP A 66 -15.39 -8.27 -10.38
N THR A 67 -16.05 -9.37 -10.03
CA THR A 67 -17.40 -9.28 -9.47
C THR A 67 -17.31 -8.87 -8.00
N ASN A 68 -18.39 -8.32 -7.46
CA ASN A 68 -18.45 -7.99 -6.04
C ASN A 68 -18.10 -9.20 -5.16
N ASN A 69 -18.48 -10.41 -5.56
CA ASN A 69 -18.17 -11.64 -4.82
C ASN A 69 -16.66 -11.95 -4.77
N ASN A 70 -15.91 -11.63 -5.83
CA ASN A 70 -14.44 -11.77 -5.82
C ASN A 70 -13.82 -10.79 -4.82
N ALA A 71 -14.30 -9.54 -4.83
CA ALA A 71 -13.88 -8.50 -3.89
C ALA A 71 -14.18 -8.91 -2.44
N GLU A 72 -15.40 -9.40 -2.17
CA GLU A 72 -15.84 -9.86 -0.86
C GLU A 72 -15.05 -11.07 -0.38
N SER A 73 -14.77 -12.04 -1.27
CA SER A 73 -13.98 -13.22 -0.94
C SER A 73 -12.54 -12.83 -0.54
N ILE A 74 -11.89 -11.97 -1.32
CA ILE A 74 -10.54 -11.48 -1.02
C ILE A 74 -10.56 -10.63 0.25
N ASN A 75 -11.55 -9.75 0.41
CA ASN A 75 -11.71 -8.96 1.64
C ASN A 75 -11.90 -9.86 2.86
N ASN A 76 -12.64 -10.97 2.74
CA ASN A 76 -12.82 -11.91 3.82
C ASN A 76 -11.50 -12.62 4.18
N ILE A 77 -10.76 -13.08 3.16
CA ILE A 77 -9.43 -13.68 3.37
C ILE A 77 -8.49 -12.68 4.05
N LEU A 78 -8.46 -11.42 3.60
CA LEU A 78 -7.65 -10.35 4.19
C LEU A 78 -8.06 -10.05 5.63
N LYS A 79 -9.37 -9.98 5.90
CA LYS A 79 -9.89 -9.79 7.26
C LYS A 79 -9.46 -10.92 8.19
N LEU A 80 -9.51 -12.16 7.72
CA LEU A 80 -9.08 -13.33 8.48
C LEU A 80 -7.56 -13.37 8.67
N SER A 81 -6.78 -13.08 7.63
CA SER A 81 -5.30 -13.14 7.69
C SER A 81 -4.70 -12.03 8.55
N VAL A 82 -5.37 -10.88 8.66
CA VAL A 82 -4.89 -9.72 9.43
C VAL A 82 -5.45 -9.70 10.86
N ASP A 83 -6.27 -10.69 11.24
CA ASP A 83 -7.08 -10.69 12.47
C ASP A 83 -7.80 -9.34 12.62
N TRP A 84 -8.60 -9.00 11.61
CA TRP A 84 -9.35 -7.76 11.52
C TRP A 84 -10.43 -7.75 12.61
N LYS A 85 -10.01 -7.34 13.81
CA LYS A 85 -10.86 -7.01 14.94
C LYS A 85 -10.70 -5.53 15.24
N PRO A 86 -11.76 -4.84 15.68
CA PRO A 86 -11.63 -3.50 16.25
C PRO A 86 -10.55 -3.54 17.35
N LYS A 87 -9.48 -2.78 17.15
CA LYS A 87 -8.42 -2.62 18.15
C LYS A 87 -8.65 -1.34 18.94
N HIS A 88 -8.06 -1.25 20.12
CA HIS A 88 -8.17 -0.03 20.92
C HIS A 88 -7.53 1.14 20.17
N THR A 89 -8.16 2.32 20.27
CA THR A 89 -7.63 3.55 19.66
C THR A 89 -6.20 3.84 20.13
N GLN A 90 -5.86 3.49 21.37
CA GLN A 90 -4.50 3.64 21.89
C GLN A 90 -3.48 2.80 21.11
N ASP A 91 -3.83 1.58 20.71
CA ASP A 91 -2.94 0.72 19.91
C ASP A 91 -2.70 1.32 18.52
N LEU A 92 -3.74 1.93 17.94
CA LEU A 92 -3.61 2.65 16.68
C LEU A 92 -2.67 3.84 16.82
N ILE A 93 -2.86 4.67 17.86
CA ILE A 93 -2.00 5.82 18.15
C ILE A 93 -0.54 5.36 18.32
N ASN A 94 -0.31 4.31 19.12
CA ASN A 94 1.03 3.77 19.37
C ASN A 94 1.67 3.24 18.08
N LYS A 95 0.92 2.50 17.24
CA LYS A 95 1.44 1.99 15.96
C LYS A 95 1.75 3.11 14.98
N LEU A 96 0.87 4.10 14.85
CA LEU A 96 1.12 5.28 14.01
C LEU A 96 2.35 6.04 14.49
N PHE A 97 2.51 6.17 15.81
CA PHE A 97 3.71 6.75 16.39
C PHE A 97 4.96 5.94 16.04
N SER A 98 4.94 4.61 16.18
CA SER A 98 6.07 3.75 15.82
C SER A 98 6.43 3.84 14.34
N VAL A 99 5.43 3.83 13.45
CA VAL A 99 5.65 3.97 12.00
C VAL A 99 6.26 5.35 11.67
N THR A 100 5.72 6.42 12.26
CA THR A 100 6.27 7.76 12.02
C THR A 100 7.69 7.90 12.56
N GLN A 101 8.01 7.33 13.73
CA GLN A 101 9.38 7.28 14.25
C GLN A 101 10.34 6.57 13.29
N LEU A 102 9.93 5.43 12.73
CA LEU A 102 10.73 4.67 11.77
C LEU A 102 11.04 5.52 10.53
N HIS A 103 10.04 6.23 10.00
CA HIS A 103 10.26 7.18 8.90
C HIS A 103 11.20 8.34 9.27
N PHE A 104 11.11 8.88 10.50
CA PHE A 104 12.05 9.91 10.94
C PHE A 104 13.48 9.38 11.06
N MET A 105 13.66 8.14 11.53
CA MET A 105 14.98 7.49 11.56
C MET A 105 15.56 7.31 10.16
N ASP A 106 14.73 6.87 9.22
CA ASP A 106 15.10 6.73 7.81
C ASP A 106 15.52 8.07 7.18
N TYR A 107 14.76 9.15 7.41
CA TYR A 107 15.14 10.49 6.94
C TYR A 107 16.41 11.02 7.59
N ARG A 108 16.62 10.73 8.87
CA ARG A 108 17.85 11.09 9.58
C ARG A 108 19.06 10.32 9.04
N SER A 109 18.85 9.09 8.60
CA SER A 109 19.86 8.23 7.96
C SER A 109 20.32 8.80 6.62
N ALA A 110 19.37 9.31 5.81
CA ALA A 110 19.67 9.96 4.54
C ALA A 110 20.63 11.16 4.66
N LEU A 111 20.64 11.87 5.80
CA LEU A 111 21.54 13.01 6.02
C LEU A 111 23.03 12.63 6.03
N HIS A 112 23.36 11.36 6.26
CA HIS A 112 24.74 10.88 6.33
C HIS A 112 24.99 9.67 5.42
N ASP A 113 24.25 9.61 4.30
CA ASP A 113 24.32 8.54 3.29
C ASP A 113 24.15 7.12 3.84
N SER A 114 23.31 6.97 4.86
CA SER A 114 22.96 5.66 5.40
C SER A 114 21.48 5.35 5.16
N GLY A 115 21.15 4.06 5.07
CA GLY A 115 19.78 3.59 4.84
C GLY A 115 19.33 3.62 3.38
N ASN A 116 18.01 3.56 3.18
CA ASN A 116 17.40 3.35 1.87
C ASN A 116 17.01 4.65 1.13
N TYR A 117 17.11 5.80 1.81
CA TYR A 117 16.73 7.09 1.23
C TYR A 117 17.96 7.92 0.86
N GLN A 118 17.82 8.70 -0.20
CA GLN A 118 18.84 9.64 -0.66
C GLN A 118 18.27 11.05 -0.68
N LEU A 119 19.12 12.03 -0.36
CA LEU A 119 18.75 13.43 -0.45
C LEU A 119 18.62 13.86 -1.91
N THR A 120 17.66 14.74 -2.18
CA THR A 120 17.55 15.38 -3.49
C THR A 120 18.68 16.40 -3.70
N LYS A 121 18.89 16.85 -4.95
CA LYS A 121 19.95 17.83 -5.28
C LYS A 121 19.87 19.12 -4.45
N GLU A 122 18.65 19.58 -4.15
CA GLU A 122 18.40 20.79 -3.36
C GLU A 122 18.70 20.60 -1.87
N GLU A 123 18.45 19.39 -1.36
CA GLU A 123 18.60 19.05 0.05
C GLU A 123 20.01 18.58 0.40
N ASN A 124 20.85 18.32 -0.61
CA ASN A 124 22.23 17.87 -0.46
C ASN A 124 23.11 18.87 0.33
N ILE A 125 22.66 20.11 0.51
CA ILE A 125 23.29 21.12 1.37
C ILE A 125 23.31 20.69 2.85
N TYR A 126 22.35 19.85 3.27
CA TYR A 126 22.26 19.33 4.63
C TYR A 126 23.03 18.03 4.85
N LYS A 127 23.68 17.52 3.80
CA LYS A 127 24.46 16.28 3.86
C LYS A 127 25.67 16.45 4.78
N ILE A 128 25.87 15.47 5.64
CA ILE A 128 26.97 15.42 6.60
C ILE A 128 27.72 14.11 6.37
N LYS A 129 29.04 14.15 6.37
CA LYS A 129 29.85 12.92 6.30
C LYS A 129 29.56 12.03 7.52
N ASP A 130 29.41 10.72 7.32
CA ASP A 130 29.11 9.77 8.41
C ASP A 130 30.10 9.88 9.59
N SER A 131 31.39 10.06 9.30
CA SER A 131 32.41 10.27 10.34
C SER A 131 32.12 11.47 11.24
N VAL A 132 31.71 12.60 10.66
CA VAL A 132 31.34 13.82 11.39
C VAL A 132 30.03 13.62 12.14
N TRP A 133 29.08 12.89 11.53
CA TRP A 133 27.79 12.58 12.16
C TRP A 133 27.96 11.76 13.44
N ARG A 134 28.83 10.74 13.43
CA ARG A 134 29.12 9.89 14.60
C ARG A 134 29.74 10.67 15.76
N CYS A 135 30.59 11.65 15.46
CA CYS A 135 31.24 12.49 16.47
C CYS A 135 30.31 13.54 17.10
N LYS A 136 29.10 13.75 16.57
CA LYS A 136 28.13 14.71 17.12
C LYS A 136 27.38 14.13 18.31
N SER A 137 27.08 15.01 19.28
CA SER A 137 26.19 14.69 20.39
C SER A 137 24.77 14.45 19.88
N GLU A 138 23.95 13.76 20.67
CA GLU A 138 22.54 13.54 20.29
C GLU A 138 21.74 14.85 20.21
N ILE A 139 22.09 15.83 21.03
CA ILE A 139 21.50 17.18 20.97
C ILE A 139 21.82 17.82 19.63
N ASP A 140 23.08 17.84 19.21
CA ASP A 140 23.48 18.41 17.90
C ASP A 140 22.79 17.69 16.73
N LYS A 141 22.72 16.36 16.80
CA LYS A 141 22.06 15.55 15.76
C LYS A 141 20.57 15.89 15.67
N THR A 142 19.89 16.07 16.80
CA THR A 142 18.47 16.49 16.81
C THR A 142 18.28 17.91 16.27
N GLU A 143 19.18 18.85 16.59
CA GLU A 143 19.10 20.21 16.07
C GLU A 143 19.30 20.27 14.55
N ILE A 144 20.29 19.55 14.03
CA ILE A 144 20.54 19.46 12.59
C ILE A 144 19.34 18.85 11.88
N PHE A 145 18.79 17.76 12.42
CA PHE A 145 17.63 17.12 11.85
C PHE A 145 16.40 18.05 11.88
N ALA A 146 16.20 18.80 12.96
CA ALA A 146 15.14 19.79 13.05
C ALA A 146 15.32 20.94 12.04
N LYS A 147 16.56 21.36 11.75
CA LYS A 147 16.86 22.35 10.69
C LYS A 147 16.50 21.81 9.31
N PHE A 148 16.87 20.57 9.01
CA PHE A 148 16.50 19.89 7.76
C PHE A 148 14.98 19.81 7.56
N LEU A 149 14.24 19.33 8.57
CA LEU A 149 12.77 19.23 8.50
C LEU A 149 12.07 20.60 8.33
N LYS A 150 12.63 21.68 8.87
CA LYS A 150 12.08 23.04 8.68
C LYS A 150 12.20 23.51 7.23
N VAL A 151 13.19 23.02 6.48
CA VAL A 151 13.44 23.42 5.11
C VAL A 151 12.53 22.68 4.15
N ILE A 152 12.28 21.39 4.38
CA ILE A 152 11.25 20.60 3.68
C ILE A 152 9.87 21.30 3.75
N LYS A 153 9.52 21.83 4.94
CA LYS A 153 8.27 22.58 5.13
C LYS A 153 8.21 23.91 4.36
N ARG A 154 9.34 24.43 3.86
CA ARG A 154 9.42 25.66 3.07
C ARG A 154 9.35 25.38 1.58
N THR A 155 10.04 24.34 1.09
CA THR A 155 10.01 23.92 -0.32
C THR A 155 8.62 23.43 -0.74
N GLN A 156 7.86 22.79 0.15
CA GLN A 156 6.47 22.39 -0.11
C GLN A 156 5.43 23.54 -0.09
N LYS A 157 5.84 24.80 0.13
CA LYS A 157 4.92 25.96 0.09
C LYS A 157 4.64 26.44 -1.33
N SER A 158 4.60 25.54 -2.31
CA SER A 158 3.99 25.89 -3.59
C SER A 158 2.54 26.33 -3.34
N LYS A 159 2.18 27.49 -3.89
CA LYS A 159 0.80 28.01 -3.87
C LYS A 159 -0.18 27.02 -4.52
N TYR A 160 0.34 26.11 -5.35
CA TYR A 160 -0.42 25.13 -6.09
C TYR A 160 0.16 23.72 -5.94
N ILE A 161 -0.70 22.72 -5.74
CA ILE A 161 -0.36 21.31 -5.83
C ILE A 161 -0.81 20.84 -7.21
N THR A 162 0.12 20.37 -8.03
CA THR A 162 -0.20 19.80 -9.34
C THR A 162 -0.20 18.28 -9.24
N SER A 163 -1.17 17.61 -9.86
CA SER A 163 -1.18 16.16 -10.03
C SER A 163 0.06 15.70 -10.81
N GLN A 164 0.44 14.45 -10.62
CA GLN A 164 1.65 13.88 -11.21
C GLN A 164 1.62 13.85 -12.75
N ASP A 165 0.43 13.81 -13.34
CA ASP A 165 0.17 13.91 -14.78
C ASP A 165 0.08 15.36 -15.29
N GLY A 166 0.23 16.36 -14.42
CA GLY A 166 0.22 17.78 -14.76
C GLY A 166 -1.17 18.37 -15.06
N LYS A 167 -2.22 17.53 -15.11
CA LYS A 167 -3.55 17.94 -15.61
C LYS A 167 -4.38 18.72 -14.61
N TYR A 168 -4.12 18.54 -13.30
CA TYR A 168 -4.92 19.15 -12.26
C TYR A 168 -4.05 19.94 -11.30
N THR A 169 -4.37 21.22 -11.12
CA THR A 169 -3.64 22.10 -10.20
C THR A 169 -4.61 22.64 -9.14
N LEU A 170 -4.40 22.26 -7.87
CA LEU A 170 -5.19 22.71 -6.74
C LEU A 170 -4.47 23.83 -5.99
N ILE A 171 -5.19 24.83 -5.48
CA ILE A 171 -4.58 25.86 -4.63
C ILE A 171 -4.34 25.25 -3.23
N ASN A 172 -3.08 25.20 -2.80
CA ASN A 172 -2.66 24.55 -1.55
C ASN A 172 -3.15 25.29 -0.28
N LYS A 173 -3.55 26.56 -0.41
CA LYS A 173 -4.12 27.34 0.70
C LYS A 173 -5.60 27.63 0.46
N ALA A 174 -6.45 27.22 1.41
CA ALA A 174 -7.80 27.75 1.51
C ALA A 174 -7.73 29.28 1.56
N ARG A 175 -8.45 29.96 0.67
CA ARG A 175 -8.61 31.42 0.76
C ARG A 175 -9.23 31.69 2.13
N GLY A 176 -8.50 32.38 3.00
CA GLY A 176 -8.98 32.74 4.33
C GLY A 176 -10.36 33.36 4.20
N THR A 177 -11.36 32.69 4.79
CA THR A 177 -12.80 32.96 4.66
C THR A 177 -13.36 32.94 3.24
N ALA A 178 -13.96 31.80 2.86
CA ALA A 178 -14.84 31.74 1.70
C ALA A 178 -16.05 32.67 1.92
N ARG A 179 -16.28 33.60 0.98
CA ARG A 179 -17.54 34.36 0.93
C ARG A 179 -18.65 33.42 0.48
N LYS A 180 -19.73 33.34 1.25
CA LYS A 180 -20.92 32.61 0.81
C LYS A 180 -21.53 33.32 -0.41
N PRO A 181 -22.15 32.60 -1.36
CA PRO A 181 -22.92 33.22 -2.43
C PRO A 181 -23.91 34.25 -1.86
N GLY A 182 -23.92 35.48 -2.40
CA GLY A 182 -24.76 36.58 -1.91
C GLY A 182 -24.16 37.45 -0.80
N GLN A 183 -23.00 37.10 -0.24
CA GLN A 183 -22.38 37.88 0.84
C GLN A 183 -21.66 39.14 0.32
N ARG A 184 -22.32 40.31 0.42
CA ARG A 184 -21.77 41.61 -0.04
C ARG A 184 -20.66 42.16 0.86
N ARG A 185 -20.70 41.92 2.17
CA ARG A 185 -19.74 42.46 3.17
C ARG A 185 -18.71 41.42 3.62
N ARG A 186 -17.51 41.87 4.00
CA ARG A 186 -16.44 40.98 4.49
C ARG A 186 -16.92 40.22 5.75
N PRO A 187 -16.63 38.92 5.88
CA PRO A 187 -16.93 38.18 7.10
C PRO A 187 -16.13 38.78 8.27
N VAL A 188 -16.84 39.20 9.31
CA VAL A 188 -16.25 39.72 10.55
C VAL A 188 -16.29 38.60 11.58
N ASN A 189 -15.12 38.19 12.08
CA ASN A 189 -15.05 37.20 13.15
C ASN A 189 -15.62 37.82 14.43
N LYS A 190 -16.79 37.37 14.88
CA LYS A 190 -17.32 37.73 16.21
C LYS A 190 -16.41 37.10 17.26
N ARG A 191 -15.70 37.91 18.05
CA ARG A 191 -14.99 37.44 19.25
C ARG A 191 -16.02 37.13 20.34
N THR A 192 -16.08 35.89 20.79
CA THR A 192 -16.78 35.53 22.03
C THR A 192 -16.02 36.13 23.21
N LYS A 193 -16.67 37.01 23.98
CA LYS A 193 -16.17 37.42 25.30
C LYS A 193 -16.36 36.23 26.23
N LYS A 194 -15.29 35.78 26.89
CA LYS A 194 -15.39 34.82 28.01
C LYS A 194 -16.03 35.56 29.18
N HIS A 195 -17.08 34.98 29.75
CA HIS A 195 -17.59 35.33 31.08
C HIS A 195 -16.74 34.63 32.14
#